data_AF-A0A2E5KMG6-F1
#
_entry.id   AF-A0A2E5KMG6-F1
#
_cell.length_a   1.000
_cell.length_b   1.000
_cell.length_c   1.000
_cell.angle_alpha   90.00
_cell.angle_beta   90.00
_cell.angle_gamma   90.00
#
_symmetry.space_group_name_H-M   'P 1'
#
loop_
_entity.id
_entity.type
_entity.pdbx_description
1 polymer ?
#
loop_
_entity_poly.entity_id
_entity_poly.type
_entity_poly.pdbx_seq_one_letter_code
_entity_poly.pdbx_strand_id
1 'polypeptide(L)'
;MDTNLEDLEAVGEISSANEVRQRISGTYDLTESLDGAVMAIENYPENRDIKHDLFVEMDRLAGPDCILCSSASGIGASEFTEDIEGRHLCVVTHPCNLPSFPRVVEISPAPWTAPEVVERCREIM
;
A
#
# COMPACT_ATOMS: atom_id res chain seq x y z
N MET A 1 -19.34 3.75 -9.63
CA MET A 1 -20.04 4.02 -8.36
C MET A 1 -18.95 4.35 -7.37
N ASP A 2 -18.99 5.55 -6.79
CA ASP A 2 -18.13 5.89 -5.65
C ASP A 2 -18.65 5.07 -4.47
N THR A 3 -18.07 3.88 -4.26
CA THR A 3 -18.44 3.00 -3.17
C THR A 3 -18.06 3.66 -1.85
N ASN A 4 -19.05 3.97 -1.02
CA ASN A 4 -18.83 4.44 0.34
C ASN A 4 -18.93 3.27 1.34
N LEU A 5 -18.66 3.53 2.62
CA LEU A 5 -18.69 2.48 3.65
C LEU A 5 -20.10 1.88 3.81
N GLU A 6 -21.13 2.69 3.60
CA GLU A 6 -22.52 2.28 3.68
C GLU A 6 -22.89 1.28 2.57
N ASP A 7 -22.36 1.47 1.36
CA ASP A 7 -22.51 0.51 0.25
C ASP A 7 -21.85 -0.84 0.59
N LEU A 8 -20.67 -0.82 1.20
CA LEU A 8 -19.95 -2.04 1.63
C LEU A 8 -20.70 -2.79 2.75
N GLU A 9 -21.31 -2.06 3.68
CA GLU A 9 -22.16 -2.66 4.72
C GLU A 9 -23.43 -3.26 4.10
N ALA A 10 -24.06 -2.59 3.15
CA ALA A 10 -25.27 -3.06 2.48
C ALA A 10 -25.06 -4.37 1.70
N VAL A 11 -23.87 -4.59 1.14
CA VAL A 11 -23.51 -5.84 0.45
C VAL A 11 -22.87 -6.89 1.38
N GLY A 12 -22.68 -6.57 2.66
CA GLY A 12 -22.17 -7.49 3.68
C GLY A 12 -20.65 -7.70 3.67
N GLU A 13 -19.89 -6.84 2.99
CA GLU A 13 -18.41 -6.87 2.96
C GLU A 13 -17.81 -6.37 4.29
N ILE A 14 -18.53 -5.49 4.99
CA ILE A 14 -18.20 -5.05 6.35
C ILE A 14 -19.40 -5.18 7.27
N SER A 15 -19.15 -5.36 8.57
CA SER A 15 -20.22 -5.53 9.56
C SER A 15 -20.84 -4.22 10.06
N SER A 16 -20.10 -3.10 9.98
CA SER A 16 -20.59 -1.77 10.36
C SER A 16 -19.76 -0.67 9.72
N ALA A 17 -20.38 0.20 8.93
CA ALA A 17 -19.73 1.39 8.38
C ALA A 17 -19.24 2.34 9.49
N ASN A 18 -20.01 2.47 10.58
CA ASN A 18 -19.66 3.35 11.68
C ASN A 18 -18.40 2.88 12.44
N GLU A 19 -18.28 1.59 12.74
CA GLU A 19 -17.10 1.05 13.42
C GLU A 19 -15.84 1.17 12.55
N VAL A 20 -15.95 0.93 11.24
CA VAL A 20 -14.82 1.09 10.31
C VAL A 20 -14.41 2.56 10.24
N ARG A 21 -15.36 3.49 10.12
CA ARG A 21 -15.10 4.93 10.05
C ARG A 21 -14.34 5.45 11.27
N GLN A 22 -14.61 4.92 12.46
CA GLN A 22 -13.91 5.30 13.70
C GLN A 22 -12.42 4.89 13.72
N ARG A 23 -12.01 3.95 12.88
CA ARG A 23 -10.60 3.53 12.73
C ARG A 23 -9.86 4.31 11.65
N ILE A 24 -10.56 5.18 10.92
CA ILE A 24 -10.00 5.98 9.84
C ILE A 24 -9.79 7.41 10.34
N SER A 25 -8.55 7.86 10.28
CA SER A 25 -8.15 9.25 10.50
C SER A 25 -7.24 9.71 9.36
N GLY A 26 -7.10 11.02 9.19
CA GLY A 26 -6.22 11.61 8.19
C GLY A 26 -5.30 12.64 8.82
N THR A 27 -4.11 12.77 8.25
CA THR A 27 -3.13 13.81 8.57
C THR A 27 -2.50 14.33 7.28
N TYR A 28 -1.89 15.51 7.36
CA TYR A 28 -1.05 16.08 6.28
C TYR A 28 0.44 15.92 6.57
N ASP A 29 0.81 15.32 7.71
CA ASP A 29 2.20 15.05 8.10
C ASP A 29 2.55 13.59 7.81
N LEU A 30 3.51 13.39 6.90
CA LEU A 30 3.96 12.05 6.52
C LEU A 30 4.59 11.30 7.69
N THR A 31 5.31 11.98 8.58
CA THR A 31 5.94 11.38 9.76
C THR A 31 4.88 10.84 10.70
N GLU A 32 3.83 11.62 10.99
CA GLU A 32 2.71 11.19 11.82
C GLU A 32 1.99 9.98 11.19
N SER A 33 1.83 9.97 9.86
CA SER A 33 1.15 8.86 9.17
C SER A 33 1.94 7.54 9.19
N LEU A 34 3.25 7.60 9.35
CA LEU A 34 4.15 6.44 9.34
C LEU A 34 4.50 5.94 10.75
N ASP A 35 4.18 6.72 11.80
CA ASP A 35 4.49 6.35 13.18
C ASP A 35 3.75 5.07 13.59
N GLY A 36 4.52 4.02 13.91
CA GLY A 36 3.99 2.70 14.25
C GLY A 36 3.33 1.94 13.08
N ALA A 37 3.41 2.43 11.84
CA ALA A 37 2.84 1.76 10.69
C ALA A 37 3.58 0.44 10.39
N VAL A 38 2.83 -0.63 10.21
CA VAL A 38 3.38 -1.94 9.78
C VAL A 38 3.45 -2.08 8.26
N MET A 39 2.65 -1.29 7.56
CA MET A 39 2.56 -1.22 6.10
C MET A 39 2.09 0.18 5.70
N ALA A 40 2.73 0.77 4.70
CA ALA A 40 2.34 2.04 4.11
C ALA A 40 2.08 1.83 2.61
N ILE A 41 0.93 2.29 2.12
CA ILE A 41 0.52 2.10 0.71
C ILE A 41 0.44 3.46 0.01
N GLU A 42 1.39 3.69 -0.89
CA GLU A 42 1.44 4.85 -1.76
C GLU A 42 0.39 4.74 -2.88
N ASN A 43 -0.41 5.80 -3.04
CA ASN A 43 -1.51 5.92 -4.01
C ASN A 43 -1.45 7.26 -4.80
N TYR A 44 -0.25 7.80 -4.97
CA TYR A 44 0.05 8.98 -5.79
C TYR A 44 -0.08 8.69 -7.29
N PRO A 45 -0.12 9.75 -8.13
CA PRO A 45 -0.19 9.60 -9.58
C PRO A 45 0.87 8.66 -10.16
N GLU A 46 0.55 8.05 -11.30
CA GLU A 46 1.42 7.09 -12.00
C GLU A 46 2.62 7.78 -12.67
N ASN A 47 3.59 8.19 -11.86
CA ASN A 47 4.82 8.86 -12.25
C ASN A 47 6.00 8.30 -11.44
N ARG A 48 7.01 7.77 -12.15
CA ARG A 48 8.16 7.11 -11.54
C ARG A 48 8.94 8.03 -10.60
N ASP A 49 9.21 9.26 -11.01
CA ASP A 49 10.08 10.17 -10.25
C ASP A 49 9.38 10.63 -8.96
N ILE A 50 8.07 10.90 -9.02
CA ILE A 50 7.25 11.22 -7.83
C ILE A 50 7.23 10.04 -6.84
N LYS A 51 7.05 8.82 -7.34
CA LYS A 51 7.04 7.61 -6.51
C LYS A 51 8.40 7.38 -5.87
N HIS A 52 9.48 7.53 -6.64
CA HIS A 52 10.85 7.41 -6.14
C HIS A 52 11.11 8.40 -5.00
N ASP A 53 10.87 9.70 -5.22
CA ASP A 53 11.10 10.74 -4.21
C ASP A 53 10.32 10.46 -2.92
N LEU A 54 9.06 10.03 -3.05
CA LEU A 54 8.21 9.70 -1.90
C LEU A 54 8.70 8.44 -1.18
N PHE A 55 9.13 7.40 -1.90
CA PHE A 55 9.64 6.18 -1.28
C PHE A 55 10.96 6.42 -0.55
N VAL A 56 11.84 7.29 -1.06
CA VAL A 56 13.06 7.73 -0.34
C VAL A 56 12.68 8.43 0.97
N GLU A 57 11.66 9.29 0.95
CA GLU A 57 11.20 9.97 2.16
C GLU A 57 10.54 9.00 3.16
N MET A 58 9.71 8.07 2.66
CA MET A 58 9.07 7.03 3.46
C MET A 58 10.10 6.10 4.11
N ASP A 59 11.12 5.67 3.38
CA ASP A 59 12.21 4.82 3.90
C ASP A 59 12.94 5.47 5.08
N ARG A 60 13.15 6.80 5.01
CA ARG A 60 13.79 7.57 6.09
C ARG A 60 12.90 7.71 7.34
N LEU A 61 11.59 7.74 7.16
CA LEU A 61 10.62 8.07 8.22
C LEU A 61 9.96 6.84 8.85
N ALA A 62 9.76 5.79 8.07
CA ALA A 62 9.06 4.59 8.49
C ALA A 62 9.89 3.78 9.49
N GLY A 63 9.21 2.97 10.30
CA GLY A 63 9.87 1.99 11.16
C GLY A 63 10.68 0.97 10.33
N PRO A 64 11.73 0.36 10.91
CA PRO A 64 12.66 -0.51 10.19
C PRO A 64 12.03 -1.80 9.64
N ASP A 65 10.81 -2.14 10.07
CA ASP A 65 10.05 -3.32 9.63
C ASP A 65 8.77 -2.97 8.85
N CYS A 66 8.57 -1.68 8.54
CA CYS A 66 7.42 -1.18 7.80
C CYS A 66 7.53 -1.54 6.32
N ILE A 67 6.51 -2.20 5.79
CA ILE A 67 6.47 -2.56 4.37
C ILE A 67 6.05 -1.34 3.56
N LEU A 68 6.82 -0.97 2.54
CA LEU A 68 6.50 0.14 1.65
C LEU A 68 5.88 -0.40 0.35
N CYS A 69 4.57 -0.20 0.21
CA CYS A 69 3.77 -0.67 -0.92
C CYS A 69 3.45 0.47 -1.88
N SER A 70 3.40 0.19 -3.19
CA SER A 70 2.80 1.09 -4.19
C SER A 70 1.60 0.41 -4.84
N SER A 71 0.51 1.16 -5.08
CA SER A 71 -0.63 0.68 -5.87
C SER A 71 -0.44 0.84 -7.39
N ALA A 72 0.78 1.15 -7.85
CA ALA A 72 1.11 1.33 -9.26
C ALA A 72 0.60 0.16 -10.14
N SER A 73 0.06 0.49 -11.31
CA SER A 73 -0.50 -0.49 -12.24
C SER A 73 0.47 -0.84 -13.38
N GLY A 74 1.36 0.09 -13.75
CA GLY A 74 2.25 -0.05 -14.91
C GLY A 74 3.73 0.16 -14.63
N ILE A 75 4.08 0.64 -13.43
CA ILE A 75 5.47 0.87 -13.01
C ILE A 75 5.88 -0.25 -12.06
N GLY A 76 6.88 -1.04 -12.45
CA GLY A 76 7.40 -2.11 -11.61
C GLY A 76 8.15 -1.58 -10.39
N ALA A 77 8.11 -2.32 -9.28
CA ALA A 77 8.85 -1.96 -8.06
C ALA A 77 10.35 -1.70 -8.33
N SER A 78 10.95 -2.46 -9.26
CA SER A 78 12.36 -2.30 -9.61
C SER A 78 12.70 -0.96 -10.27
N GLU A 79 11.72 -0.24 -10.83
CA GLU A 79 11.96 0.98 -11.60
C GLU A 79 12.16 2.23 -10.72
N PHE A 80 11.75 2.18 -9.45
CA PHE A 80 11.78 3.35 -8.54
C PHE A 80 12.31 3.04 -7.14
N THR A 81 12.82 1.82 -6.90
CA THR A 81 13.32 1.42 -5.57
C THR A 81 14.79 0.97 -5.55
N GLU A 82 15.50 1.08 -6.68
CA GLU A 82 16.84 0.51 -6.84
C GLU A 82 17.88 1.06 -5.85
N ASP A 83 17.81 2.34 -5.55
CA ASP A 83 18.76 3.12 -4.77
C ASP A 83 18.26 3.48 -3.36
N ILE A 84 17.14 2.86 -2.94
CA ILE A 84 16.58 3.02 -1.59
C ILE A 84 17.32 2.09 -0.60
N GLU A 85 17.62 2.58 0.60
CA GLU A 85 18.36 1.82 1.60
C GLU A 85 17.54 0.60 2.09
N GLY A 86 16.29 0.83 2.49
CA GLY A 86 15.33 -0.22 2.85
C GLY A 86 14.61 -0.87 1.66
N ARG A 87 15.17 -0.85 0.44
CA ARG A 87 14.53 -1.40 -0.77
C ARG A 87 14.02 -2.85 -0.65
N HIS A 88 14.60 -3.63 0.25
CA HIS A 88 14.16 -5.00 0.53
C HIS A 88 12.74 -5.07 1.12
N LEU A 89 12.22 -3.97 1.68
CA LEU A 89 10.86 -3.81 2.19
C LEU A 89 9.89 -3.20 1.17
N CYS A 90 10.38 -2.86 -0.03
CA CYS A 90 9.57 -2.21 -1.06
C CYS A 90 8.91 -3.24 -1.98
N VAL A 91 7.64 -3.02 -2.32
CA VAL A 91 6.84 -3.93 -3.16
C VAL A 91 5.71 -3.18 -3.87
N VAL A 92 5.26 -3.67 -5.03
CA VAL A 92 4.01 -3.19 -5.64
C VAL A 92 2.87 -4.13 -5.22
N THR A 93 1.77 -3.55 -4.76
CA THR A 93 0.53 -4.25 -4.37
C THR A 93 -0.65 -3.63 -5.13
N HIS A 94 -0.89 -4.11 -6.34
CA HIS A 94 -1.87 -3.54 -7.26
C HIS A 94 -3.27 -4.09 -6.97
N PRO A 95 -4.24 -3.26 -6.50
CA PRO A 95 -5.60 -3.72 -6.28
C PRO A 95 -6.34 -3.85 -7.61
N CYS A 96 -6.91 -5.03 -7.87
CA CYS A 96 -7.71 -5.28 -9.06
C CYS A 96 -9.18 -5.49 -8.69
N ASN A 97 -10.06 -4.64 -9.25
CA ASN A 97 -11.50 -4.75 -9.06
C ASN A 97 -12.17 -5.13 -10.39
N LEU A 98 -12.14 -6.42 -10.73
CA LEU A 98 -12.76 -6.92 -11.96
C LEU A 98 -14.26 -7.16 -11.76
N PRO A 99 -15.13 -6.71 -12.68
CA PRO A 99 -16.60 -6.87 -12.55
C PRO A 99 -17.10 -8.31 -12.36
N SER A 100 -16.27 -9.31 -12.67
CA SER A 100 -16.66 -10.73 -12.68
C SER A 100 -15.82 -11.60 -11.74
N PHE A 101 -14.92 -11.02 -10.93
CA PHE A 101 -14.04 -11.77 -10.04
C PHE A 101 -14.05 -11.18 -8.63
N PRO A 102 -13.67 -11.96 -7.60
CA PRO A 102 -13.39 -11.44 -6.27
C PRO A 102 -12.38 -10.28 -6.34
N ARG A 103 -12.45 -9.36 -5.38
CA ARG A 103 -11.40 -8.35 -5.21
C ARG A 103 -10.08 -9.09 -4.96
N VAL A 104 -9.08 -8.81 -5.77
CA VAL A 104 -7.74 -9.41 -5.64
C VAL A 104 -6.70 -8.30 -5.54
N VAL A 105 -5.59 -8.62 -4.90
CA VAL A 105 -4.39 -7.77 -4.91
C VAL A 105 -3.25 -8.57 -5.54
N GLU A 106 -2.62 -7.98 -6.55
CA GLU A 106 -1.43 -8.54 -7.19
C GLU A 106 -0.19 -8.04 -6.46
N ILE A 107 0.60 -8.97 -5.88
CA ILE A 107 1.85 -8.65 -5.20
C ILE A 107 3.02 -8.85 -6.19
N SER A 108 3.69 -7.77 -6.55
CA SER A 108 4.76 -7.74 -7.55
C SER A 108 6.08 -7.25 -6.91
N PRO A 109 6.97 -8.18 -6.50
CA PRO A 109 8.26 -7.84 -5.89
C PRO A 109 9.28 -7.35 -6.92
N ALA A 110 10.24 -6.55 -6.47
CA ALA A 110 11.49 -6.30 -7.18
C ALA A 110 12.49 -7.44 -6.91
N PRO A 111 13.58 -7.57 -7.69
CA PRO A 111 14.61 -8.60 -7.46
C PRO A 111 15.26 -8.57 -6.08
N TRP A 112 15.21 -7.44 -5.38
CA TRP A 112 15.77 -7.24 -4.04
C TRP A 112 14.72 -7.26 -2.92
N THR A 113 13.43 -7.34 -3.23
CA THR A 113 12.38 -7.46 -2.23
C THR A 113 12.57 -8.77 -1.47
N ALA A 114 12.59 -8.70 -0.14
CA ALA A 114 12.76 -9.87 0.70
C ALA A 114 11.56 -10.82 0.54
N PRO A 115 11.76 -12.14 0.39
CA PRO A 115 10.67 -13.10 0.29
C PRO A 115 9.68 -13.03 1.47
N GLU A 116 10.17 -12.71 2.66
CA GLU A 116 9.36 -12.55 3.87
C GLU A 116 8.38 -11.36 3.75
N VAL A 117 8.72 -10.33 2.98
CA VAL A 117 7.85 -9.18 2.72
C VAL A 117 6.67 -9.60 1.86
N VAL A 118 6.90 -10.44 0.85
CA VAL A 118 5.83 -10.99 0.00
C VAL A 118 4.84 -11.83 0.84
N GLU A 119 5.35 -12.67 1.74
CA GLU A 119 4.49 -13.48 2.62
C GLU A 119 3.70 -12.60 3.60
N ARG A 120 4.34 -11.60 4.24
CA ARG A 120 3.65 -10.65 5.12
C ARG A 120 2.57 -9.83 4.39
N CYS A 121 2.83 -9.42 3.15
CA CYS A 121 1.81 -8.78 2.31
C CYS A 121 0.60 -9.70 2.11
N ARG A 122 0.83 -10.99 1.83
CA ARG A 122 -0.25 -11.97 1.63
C ARG A 122 -1.05 -12.26 2.90
N GLU A 123 -0.46 -12.07 4.08
CA GLU A 123 -1.18 -12.23 5.36
C GLU A 123 -2.09 -11.03 5.68
N ILE A 124 -1.72 -9.84 5.20
CA ILE A 124 -2.44 -8.59 5.48
C ILE A 124 -3.60 -8.36 4.49
N MET A 125 -3.46 -8.81 3.23
CA MET A 125 -4.37 -8.53 2.11
C MET A 125 -5.27 -9.70 1.75
#